data_AF-A0A3Q0T8X6-F1
#
_entry.id   AF-A0A3Q0T8X6-F1
#
_cell.length_a   1.000
_cell.length_b   1.000
_cell.length_c   1.000
_cell.angle_alpha   90.00
_cell.angle_beta   90.00
_cell.angle_gamma   90.00
#
_symmetry.space_group_name_H-M   'P 1'
#
loop_
_entity.id
_entity.type
_entity.pdbx_description
1 polymer ?
#
loop_
_entity_poly.entity_id
_entity_poly.type
_entity_poly.pdbx_seq_one_letter_code
_entity_poly.pdbx_strand_id
1 'polypeptide(L)'
;MASVKVGHKTGLMGNSVRLVLDPSVLPQLTRKSLSSIANMSLSPWTYSDSFVPNRLPRRISNAQCLTTGCLSLHGGGEDRALEARPIKYEVLVLHRVLKPSNKKGRKARKQYVFRLGTEVITAGCTCVRPTVIPQW
;
A
#
# COMPACT_ATOMS: atom_id res chain seq x y z
N MET A 1 -22.11 48.25 1.01
CA MET A 1 -21.65 47.46 2.17
C MET A 1 -20.84 46.29 1.64
N ALA A 2 -19.54 46.29 1.93
CA ALA A 2 -18.68 45.15 1.67
C ALA A 2 -18.89 44.09 2.76
N SER A 3 -18.79 42.81 2.42
CA SER A 3 -18.32 41.81 3.38
C SER A 3 -17.57 40.70 2.66
N VAL A 4 -16.45 40.31 3.27
CA VAL A 4 -15.31 39.60 2.72
C VAL A 4 -15.36 38.11 3.10
N LYS A 5 -14.83 37.32 2.17
CA LYS A 5 -14.47 35.89 2.20
C LYS A 5 -14.17 35.28 3.58
N VAL A 6 -14.60 34.03 3.74
CA VAL A 6 -13.83 33.01 4.47
C VAL A 6 -13.37 31.96 3.45
N GLY A 7 -12.11 32.08 3.04
CA GLY A 7 -11.42 31.01 2.34
C GLY A 7 -10.79 30.08 3.36
N HIS A 8 -11.24 28.83 3.41
CA HIS A 8 -10.42 27.74 3.96
C HIS A 8 -9.83 26.96 2.79
N LYS A 9 -8.75 27.50 2.22
CA LYS A 9 -7.81 26.70 1.43
C LYS A 9 -6.74 26.17 2.38
N THR A 10 -7.08 25.17 3.18
CA THR A 10 -6.07 24.32 3.83
C THR A 10 -5.65 23.23 2.86
N GLY A 11 -5.09 23.63 1.73
CA GLY A 11 -4.26 22.75 0.92
C GLY A 11 -2.85 22.94 1.40
N LEU A 12 -2.26 21.96 2.11
CA LEU A 12 -0.82 21.90 2.30
C LEU A 12 -0.17 22.06 0.92
N MET A 13 0.37 23.24 0.63
CA MET A 13 1.20 23.47 -0.55
C MET A 13 2.54 22.79 -0.28
N GLY A 14 2.58 21.48 -0.47
CA GLY A 14 3.85 20.79 -0.64
C GLY A 14 4.55 21.39 -1.87
N ASN A 15 5.81 21.80 -1.70
CA ASN A 15 6.64 22.25 -2.80
C ASN A 15 6.68 21.17 -3.89
N SER A 16 6.38 21.54 -5.13
CA SER A 16 6.50 20.62 -6.26
C SER A 16 7.97 20.48 -6.64
N VAL A 17 8.47 19.25 -6.69
CA VAL A 17 9.86 18.94 -7.06
C VAL A 17 9.93 18.24 -8.42
N ARG A 18 11.09 18.28 -9.07
CA ARG A 18 11.33 17.49 -10.29
C ARG A 18 11.46 16.02 -9.89
N LEU A 19 10.49 15.20 -10.28
CA LEU A 19 10.55 13.76 -10.11
C LEU A 19 11.46 13.16 -11.19
N VAL A 20 12.52 12.46 -10.76
CA VAL A 20 13.35 11.60 -11.61
C VAL A 20 13.19 10.18 -11.07
N LEU A 21 12.63 9.29 -11.88
CA LEU A 21 12.56 7.87 -11.53
C LEU A 21 13.86 7.22 -11.99
N ASP A 22 14.56 6.58 -11.06
CA ASP A 22 15.73 5.77 -11.41
C ASP A 22 15.28 4.60 -12.31
N PRO A 23 15.82 4.44 -13.53
CA PRO A 23 15.49 3.32 -14.40
C PRO A 23 15.75 1.94 -13.77
N SER A 24 16.67 1.84 -12.81
CA SER A 24 17.02 0.59 -12.13
C SER A 24 15.86 0.02 -11.30
N VAL A 25 14.93 0.86 -10.83
CA VAL A 25 13.79 0.43 -10.00
C VAL A 25 12.59 -0.04 -10.81
N LEU A 26 12.51 0.32 -12.10
CA LEU A 26 11.37 -0.03 -12.96
C LEU A 26 11.07 -1.55 -13.05
N PRO A 27 12.07 -2.43 -13.20
CA PRO A 27 11.85 -3.88 -13.19
C PRO A 27 11.30 -4.42 -11.87
N GLN A 28 11.59 -3.75 -10.75
CA GLN A 28 11.09 -4.16 -9.44
C GLN A 28 9.60 -3.84 -9.27
N LEU A 29 9.11 -2.77 -9.91
CA LEU A 29 7.69 -2.38 -9.89
C LEU A 29 6.77 -3.36 -10.63
N THR A 30 7.33 -4.25 -11.44
CA THR A 30 6.59 -5.27 -12.20
C THR A 30 6.85 -6.70 -11.71
N ARG A 31 7.81 -6.89 -10.81
CA ARG A 31 8.20 -8.21 -10.31
C ARG A 31 7.13 -8.76 -9.38
N LYS A 32 6.55 -9.91 -9.73
CA LYS A 32 5.70 -10.68 -8.82
C LYS A 32 6.58 -11.42 -7.81
N SER A 33 6.26 -11.29 -6.52
CA SER A 33 6.91 -12.06 -5.47
C SER A 33 6.36 -13.49 -5.50
N LEU A 34 7.11 -14.40 -6.10
CA LEU A 34 6.89 -15.85 -5.99
C LEU A 34 7.70 -16.34 -4.78
N SER A 35 7.27 -16.00 -3.58
CA SER A 35 8.00 -16.37 -2.38
C SER A 35 7.55 -17.75 -1.89
N SER A 36 8.46 -18.73 -1.88
CA SER A 36 8.18 -20.04 -1.25
C SER A 36 7.90 -19.89 0.24
N ILE A 37 8.32 -18.78 0.87
CA ILE A 37 8.10 -18.51 2.29
C ILE A 37 6.60 -18.48 2.65
N ALA A 38 5.75 -18.04 1.71
CA ALA A 38 4.32 -17.91 1.96
C ALA A 38 3.66 -19.27 2.21
N ASN A 39 4.17 -20.33 1.55
CA ASN A 39 3.70 -21.70 1.71
C ASN A 39 4.44 -22.44 2.84
N MET A 40 5.66 -22.02 3.18
CA MET A 40 6.47 -22.64 4.24
C MET A 40 6.19 -22.06 5.63
N SER A 41 5.44 -20.97 5.73
CA SER A 41 5.06 -20.34 6.99
C SER A 41 4.05 -21.19 7.77
N LEU A 42 4.13 -21.15 9.10
CA LEU A 42 3.09 -21.70 9.97
C LEU A 42 1.77 -20.91 9.86
N SER A 43 1.82 -19.64 9.44
CA SER A 43 0.64 -18.86 9.10
C SER A 43 0.67 -18.57 7.60
N PRO A 44 0.31 -19.53 6.74
CA PRO A 44 0.48 -19.41 5.30
C PRO A 44 -0.41 -18.32 4.69
N TRP A 45 0.01 -17.77 3.56
CA TRP A 45 -0.76 -16.75 2.83
C TRP A 45 -0.69 -16.91 1.33
N THR A 46 -1.67 -16.36 0.63
CA THR A 46 -1.62 -16.13 -0.82
C THR A 46 -1.56 -14.62 -1.11
N TYR A 47 -1.27 -14.23 -2.34
CA TYR A 47 -1.26 -12.82 -2.75
C TYR A 47 -2.46 -12.50 -3.65
N SER A 48 -3.16 -11.42 -3.32
CA SER A 48 -4.11 -10.75 -4.22
C SER A 48 -3.51 -9.47 -4.77
N ASP A 49 -3.50 -9.34 -6.10
CA ASP A 49 -2.96 -8.15 -6.75
C ASP A 49 -4.01 -7.04 -6.86
N SER A 50 -3.69 -5.85 -6.34
CA SER A 50 -4.42 -4.62 -6.65
C SER A 50 -3.81 -3.94 -7.89
N PHE A 51 -4.64 -3.43 -8.80
CA PHE A 51 -4.18 -2.68 -9.97
C PHE A 51 -4.85 -1.31 -10.04
N VAL A 52 -4.05 -0.25 -9.98
CA VAL A 52 -4.51 1.14 -10.08
C VAL A 52 -3.79 1.83 -11.26
N PRO A 53 -4.48 2.14 -12.37
CA PRO A 53 -3.85 2.64 -13.60
C PRO A 53 -3.05 3.93 -13.42
N ASN A 54 -3.51 4.82 -12.53
CA ASN A 54 -2.94 6.13 -12.27
C ASN A 54 -2.01 6.15 -11.04
N ARG A 55 -1.48 5.00 -10.61
CA ARG A 55 -0.56 4.87 -9.49
C ARG A 55 0.80 4.32 -9.95
N LEU A 56 1.87 4.66 -9.26
CA LEU A 56 3.15 3.97 -9.36
C LEU A 56 3.57 3.47 -7.96
N PRO A 57 3.87 2.17 -7.79
CA PRO A 57 3.66 1.08 -8.77
C PRO A 57 2.18 0.87 -9.10
N ARG A 58 1.87 0.49 -10.33
CA ARG A 58 0.47 0.23 -10.74
C ARG A 58 -0.10 -1.00 -10.05
N ARG A 59 0.72 -2.03 -9.90
CA ARG A 59 0.36 -3.30 -9.26
C ARG A 59 0.98 -3.37 -7.87
N ILE A 60 0.18 -3.70 -6.86
CA ILE A 60 0.63 -3.95 -5.49
C ILE A 60 -0.03 -5.23 -5.01
N SER A 61 0.78 -6.21 -4.61
CA SER A 61 0.33 -7.49 -4.06
C SER A 61 0.03 -7.36 -2.56
N ASN A 62 -1.12 -7.86 -2.14
CA ASN A 62 -1.53 -7.91 -0.74
C ASN A 62 -1.65 -9.36 -0.29
N ALA A 63 -0.93 -9.72 0.77
CA ALA A 63 -1.07 -11.03 1.39
C ALA A 63 -2.47 -11.22 2.00
N GLN A 64 -3.02 -12.42 1.84
CA GLN A 64 -4.26 -12.90 2.43
C GLN A 64 -3.93 -14.17 3.20
N CYS A 65 -4.11 -14.17 4.51
CA CYS A 65 -3.87 -15.37 5.32
C CYS A 65 -4.84 -16.46 4.90
N LEU A 66 -4.33 -17.69 4.72
CA LEU A 66 -5.13 -18.83 4.28
C LEU A 66 -5.80 -19.56 5.46
N THR A 67 -5.34 -19.30 6.68
CA THR A 67 -5.81 -19.92 7.91
C THR A 67 -6.17 -18.87 8.94
N THR A 68 -6.94 -19.26 9.95
CA THR A 68 -7.31 -18.38 11.08
C THR A 68 -6.40 -18.57 12.28
N GLY A 69 -5.97 -19.81 12.53
CA GLY A 69 -4.90 -20.19 13.42
C GLY A 69 -3.62 -20.56 12.66
N CYS A 70 -2.61 -20.97 13.40
CA CYS A 70 -1.33 -21.37 12.80
C CYS A 70 -1.29 -22.88 12.57
N LEU A 71 -0.65 -23.33 11.50
CA LEU A 71 -0.42 -24.74 11.25
C LEU A 71 0.43 -25.35 12.37
N SER A 72 0.00 -26.53 12.84
CA SER A 72 0.76 -27.34 13.78
C SER A 72 1.91 -28.04 13.08
N LEU A 73 3.06 -28.10 13.76
CA LEU A 73 4.24 -28.84 13.30
C LEU A 73 3.99 -30.34 13.12
N HIS A 74 2.99 -30.89 13.81
CA HIS A 74 2.70 -32.33 13.84
C HIS A 74 1.70 -32.76 12.75
N GLY A 75 1.34 -31.87 11.80
CA GLY A 75 0.48 -32.22 10.66
C GLY A 75 -1.01 -32.35 10.99
N GLY A 76 -1.44 -31.95 12.20
CA GLY A 76 -2.83 -32.06 12.67
C GLY A 76 -3.78 -30.93 12.24
N GLY A 77 -3.39 -30.08 11.28
CA GLY A 77 -4.14 -28.89 10.91
C GLY A 77 -3.75 -27.65 11.72
N GLU A 78 -4.71 -26.77 12.02
CA GLU A 78 -4.48 -25.52 12.74
C GLU A 78 -4.42 -25.73 14.28
N ASP A 79 -3.35 -25.25 14.90
CA ASP A 79 -3.27 -24.98 16.34
C ASP A 79 -4.10 -23.73 16.69
N ARG A 80 -5.23 -23.97 17.34
CA ARG A 80 -6.20 -22.92 17.75
C ARG A 80 -5.76 -22.13 18.97
N ALA A 81 -4.68 -22.52 19.64
CA ALA A 81 -4.08 -21.70 20.69
C ALA A 81 -3.28 -20.50 20.13
N LEU A 82 -3.06 -20.48 18.82
CA LEU A 82 -2.34 -19.44 18.10
C LEU A 82 -3.21 -18.84 17.00
N GLU A 83 -2.90 -17.60 16.62
CA GLU A 83 -3.64 -16.87 15.58
C GLU A 83 -2.72 -16.51 14.41
N ALA A 84 -3.22 -16.74 13.20
CA ALA A 84 -2.61 -16.20 11.99
C ALA A 84 -3.07 -14.75 11.80
N ARG A 85 -2.14 -13.80 11.89
CA ARG A 85 -2.44 -12.37 11.78
C ARG A 85 -1.67 -11.71 10.63
N PRO A 86 -2.32 -10.80 9.87
CA PRO A 86 -1.69 -10.09 8.77
C PRO A 86 -0.64 -9.09 9.27
N ILE A 87 0.53 -9.06 8.62
CA ILE A 87 1.56 -8.04 8.83
C ILE A 87 1.24 -6.85 7.91
N LYS A 88 0.93 -5.69 8.51
CA LYS A 88 0.64 -4.45 7.78
C LYS A 88 1.90 -3.62 7.58
N TYR A 89 2.01 -2.97 6.42
CA TYR A 89 3.13 -2.08 6.09
C TYR A 89 2.62 -0.87 5.30
N GLU A 90 3.13 0.32 5.60
CA GLU A 90 2.80 1.55 4.89
C GLU A 90 3.82 1.78 3.76
N VAL A 91 3.36 1.73 2.51
CA VAL A 91 4.20 1.97 1.33
C VAL A 91 3.98 3.35 0.75
N LEU A 92 5.03 3.91 0.15
CA LEU A 92 4.93 5.13 -0.64
C LEU A 92 4.44 4.81 -2.05
N VAL A 93 3.52 5.65 -2.54
CA VAL A 93 2.97 5.56 -3.89
C VAL A 93 2.92 6.92 -4.55
N LEU A 94 3.00 6.95 -5.88
CA LEU A 94 2.84 8.17 -6.66
C LEU A 94 1.55 8.11 -7.47
N HIS A 95 0.62 9.02 -7.21
CA HIS A 95 -0.62 9.13 -7.97
C HIS A 95 -0.49 10.18 -9.08
N ARG A 96 -0.75 9.76 -10.32
CA ARG A 96 -0.85 10.64 -11.47
C ARG A 96 -2.19 11.38 -11.41
N VAL A 97 -2.14 12.69 -11.16
CA VAL A 97 -3.31 13.56 -11.04
C VAL A 97 -3.27 14.68 -12.08
N LEU A 98 -4.44 15.20 -12.46
CA LEU A 98 -4.52 16.40 -13.28
C LEU A 98 -4.06 17.60 -12.46
N LYS A 99 -3.14 18.38 -13.03
CA LYS A 99 -2.72 19.65 -12.45
C LYS A 99 -3.89 20.63 -12.51
N PRO A 100 -4.29 21.25 -11.38
CA PRO A 100 -5.29 22.32 -11.40
C PRO A 100 -4.80 23.45 -12.31
N SER A 101 -5.60 23.82 -13.31
CA SER A 101 -5.32 24.95 -14.20
C SER A 101 -6.25 26.10 -13.86
N ASN A 102 -5.68 27.27 -13.56
CA ASN A 102 -6.45 28.51 -13.43
C ASN A 102 -6.82 29.13 -14.79
N LYS A 103 -6.34 28.57 -15.91
CA LYS A 103 -6.66 29.04 -17.27
C LYS A 103 -7.96 28.38 -17.74
N LYS A 104 -8.99 29.18 -18.03
CA LYS A 104 -10.26 28.76 -18.66
C LYS A 104 -10.18 28.96 -20.19
N GLY A 105 -10.76 28.04 -20.97
CA GLY A 105 -10.91 28.16 -22.43
C GLY A 105 -10.13 27.12 -23.27
N ARG A 106 -10.27 27.20 -24.61
CA ARG A 106 -9.74 26.25 -25.63
C ARG A 106 -8.22 26.00 -25.59
N LYS A 107 -7.44 26.72 -24.77
CA LYS A 107 -5.98 26.60 -24.63
C LYS A 107 -5.53 25.91 -23.33
N ALA A 108 -6.45 25.38 -22.52
CA ALA A 108 -6.10 24.64 -21.30
C ALA A 108 -5.53 23.25 -21.66
N ARG A 109 -4.21 23.17 -21.88
CA ARG A 109 -3.53 21.88 -22.07
C ARG A 109 -3.60 21.09 -20.76
N LYS A 110 -4.17 19.88 -20.82
CA LYS A 110 -4.18 18.95 -19.67
C LYS A 110 -2.74 18.61 -19.30
N GLN A 111 -2.28 19.08 -18.15
CA GLN A 111 -0.97 18.74 -17.60
C GLN A 111 -1.19 17.76 -16.43
N TYR A 112 -0.41 16.69 -16.40
CA TYR A 112 -0.41 15.74 -15.28
C TYR A 112 0.79 15.99 -14.38
N VAL A 113 0.58 15.80 -13.08
CA VAL A 113 1.63 15.81 -12.05
C VAL A 113 1.49 14.55 -11.19
N PHE A 114 2.56 14.18 -10.51
CA PHE A 114 2.51 13.12 -9.51
C PHE A 114 2.32 13.73 -8.13
N ARG A 115 1.43 13.13 -7.35
CA ARG A 115 1.25 13.41 -5.94
C ARG A 115 1.78 12.22 -5.15
N LEU A 116 2.70 12.48 -4.22
CA LEU A 116 3.15 11.49 -3.25
C LEU A 116 2.02 11.17 -2.27
N GLY A 117 1.81 9.89 -2.00
CA GLY A 117 0.86 9.39 -1.02
C GLY A 117 1.38 8.12 -0.36
N THR A 118 0.60 7.62 0.59
CA THR A 118 0.85 6.35 1.26
C THR A 118 -0.34 5.42 1.11
N GLU A 119 -0.07 4.12 1.09
CA GLU A 119 -1.08 3.06 1.12
C GLU A 119 -0.65 1.99 2.13
N VAL A 120 -1.62 1.44 2.87
CA VAL A 120 -1.36 0.31 3.77
C VAL A 120 -1.56 -0.99 2.99
N ILE A 121 -0.52 -1.82 2.98
CA ILE A 121 -0.55 -3.14 2.35
C ILE A 121 -0.44 -4.23 3.42
N THR A 122 -0.79 -5.45 3.02
CA THR A 122 -0.45 -6.64 3.80
C THR A 122 0.76 -7.32 3.17
N ALA A 123 1.89 -7.37 3.87
CA ALA A 123 3.13 -7.91 3.33
C ALA A 123 3.20 -9.44 3.42
N GLY A 124 2.61 -10.00 4.47
CA GLY A 124 2.56 -11.43 4.78
C GLY A 124 1.66 -11.69 5.98
N CYS A 125 1.72 -12.90 6.53
CA CYS A 125 1.06 -13.26 7.79
C CYS A 125 2.08 -13.81 8.77
N THR A 126 1.81 -13.63 10.06
CA THR A 126 2.63 -14.17 11.16
C THR A 126 1.76 -14.91 12.16
N CYS A 127 2.40 -15.76 12.95
CA CYS A 127 1.77 -16.51 14.01
C CYS A 127 1.96 -15.79 15.36
N VAL A 128 0.87 -15.52 16.07
CA VAL A 128 0.89 -14.82 17.36
C VAL A 128 0.11 -15.59 18.42
N ARG A 129 0.39 -15.28 19.69
CA ARG A 129 -0.47 -15.68 20.81
C ARG A 129 -1.66 -14.71 20.90
N PRO A 130 -2.87 -15.19 21.24
CA PRO A 130 -4.05 -14.34 21.37
C PRO A 130 -3.96 -13.36 22.55
N THR A 131 -3.11 -13.67 23.55
CA THR A 131 -2.87 -12.81 24.71
C THR A 131 -1.44 -12.28 24.72
N VAL A 132 -1.30 -11.00 25.09
CA VAL A 132 0.01 -10.37 25.33
C VAL A 132 0.60 -10.97 26.60
N ILE A 133 1.83 -11.49 26.52
CA ILE A 133 2.57 -11.98 27.69
C ILE A 133 3.38 -10.80 28.24
N PRO A 134 3.03 -10.25 29.42
CA PRO A 134 3.82 -9.21 30.04
C PRO A 134 5.23 -9.74 30.36
N GLN A 135 6.25 -8.94 30.08
CA GLN A 135 7.66 -9.34 30.26
C GLN A 135 8.24 -8.88 31.62
N TRP A 136 7.40 -8.82 32.67
CA TRP A 136 7.81 -8.35 34.00
C TRP A 136 7.74 -9.47 35.04
#